data_AF-A0A3C0TRM3-F1
#
_entry.id   AF-A0A3C0TRM3-F1
#
_cell.length_a   1.000
_cell.length_b   1.000
_cell.length_c   1.000
_cell.angle_alpha   90.00
_cell.angle_beta   90.00
_cell.angle_gamma   90.00
#
_symmetry.space_group_name_H-M   'P 1'
#
loop_
_entity.id
_entity.type
_entity.pdbx_description
1 polymer ?
#
loop_
_entity_poly.entity_id
_entity_poly.type
_entity_poly.pdbx_seq_one_letter_code
_entity_poly.pdbx_strand_id
1 'polypeptide(L)' 'VISQRLDPATYQAIIDMDIDPKVKLPEDSSAKITSEGLLGDTYLSLEAGGSEDFLQAGQEIRFTQGSIDLMSLIGQA' A
#
# COMPACT_ATOMS: atom_id res chain seq x y z
N VAL A 1 -6.51 -4.19 -7.22
CA VAL A 1 -6.63 -5.07 -6.03
C VAL A 1 -7.40 -6.30 -6.43
N ILE A 2 -6.86 -7.48 -6.16
CA ILE A 2 -7.47 -8.77 -6.49
C ILE A 2 -8.24 -9.31 -5.27
N SER A 3 -7.63 -9.21 -4.08
CA SER A 3 -8.22 -9.71 -2.83
C SER A 3 -7.72 -8.93 -1.61
N GLN A 4 -8.51 -9.00 -0.55
CA GLN A 4 -8.18 -8.46 0.78
C GLN A 4 -8.54 -9.53 1.81
N ARG A 5 -7.62 -9.82 2.74
CA ARG A 5 -7.84 -10.80 3.81
C ARG A 5 -7.18 -10.35 5.10
N LEU A 6 -7.72 -10.79 6.23
CA LEU A 6 -7.07 -10.62 7.53
C LEU A 6 -6.13 -11.80 7.76
N ASP A 7 -4.86 -11.54 8.02
CA ASP A 7 -3.95 -12.57 8.53
C ASP A 7 -4.34 -12.89 9.99
N PRO A 8 -4.73 -14.14 10.31
CA PRO A 8 -5.21 -14.49 11.64
C PRO A 8 -4.09 -14.55 12.70
N ALA A 9 -2.82 -14.65 12.29
CA ALA A 9 -1.69 -14.69 13.21
C ALA A 9 -1.22 -13.28 13.58
N THR A 10 -1.17 -12.36 12.60
CA THR A 10 -0.66 -11.00 12.81
C THR A 10 -1.76 -9.96 12.99
N TYR A 11 -3.01 -10.31 12.67
CA TYR A 11 -4.15 -9.39 12.59
C TYR A 11 -3.95 -8.23 11.59
N GLN A 12 -3.02 -8.39 10.66
CA GLN A 12 -2.78 -7.40 9.60
C GLN A 12 -3.69 -7.66 8.41
N ALA A 13 -4.13 -6.59 7.76
CA ALA A 13 -4.80 -6.68 6.47
C ALA A 13 -3.76 -6.95 5.38
N ILE A 14 -3.95 -8.05 4.64
CA ILE A 14 -3.15 -8.42 3.48
C ILE A 14 -3.94 -8.08 2.22
N ILE A 15 -3.29 -7.34 1.31
CA ILE A 15 -3.86 -6.90 0.04
C ILE A 15 -3.08 -7.56 -1.09
N ASP A 16 -3.75 -8.36 -1.91
CA ASP A 16 -3.15 -8.91 -3.13
C ASP A 16 -3.47 -7.99 -4.30
N MET A 17 -2.46 -7.71 -5.12
CA MET A 17 -2.56 -6.79 -6.24
C MET A 17 -2.15 -7.46 -7.54
N ASP A 18 -2.83 -7.08 -8.61
CA ASP A 18 -2.39 -7.37 -9.97
C ASP A 18 -1.74 -6.10 -10.50
N ILE A 19 -0.51 -6.21 -10.98
CA ILE A 19 0.25 -5.10 -11.54
C ILE A 19 0.63 -5.51 -12.96
N ASP A 20 0.43 -4.59 -13.92
CA ASP A 20 0.82 -4.82 -15.30
C ASP A 20 2.31 -5.24 -15.35
N PRO A 21 2.65 -6.41 -15.93
CA PRO A 21 4.02 -6.91 -15.99
C PRO A 21 5.04 -5.98 -16.66
N LYS A 22 4.57 -4.97 -17.43
CA LYS A 22 5.43 -3.93 -18.02
C LYS A 22 5.92 -2.91 -16.99
N VAL A 23 5.22 -2.77 -15.87
CA VAL A 23 5.60 -1.89 -14.77
C VAL A 23 6.62 -2.61 -13.90
N LYS A 24 7.86 -2.11 -13.92
CA LYS A 24 8.92 -2.62 -13.07
C LYS A 24 8.87 -1.91 -11.72
N LEU A 25 8.63 -2.66 -10.66
CA LEU A 25 8.54 -2.14 -9.30
C LEU A 25 9.82 -2.51 -8.53
N PRO A 26 10.69 -1.56 -8.17
CA PRO A 26 11.89 -1.83 -7.36
C PRO A 26 11.55 -2.54 -6.05
N GLU A 27 12.42 -3.43 -5.55
CA GLU A 27 12.16 -4.16 -4.29
C GLU A 27 12.04 -3.29 -3.04
N ASP A 28 12.59 -2.07 -3.10
CA ASP A 28 12.52 -1.05 -2.06
C ASP A 28 11.34 -0.07 -2.25
N SER A 29 10.42 -0.38 -3.16
CA SER A 29 9.20 0.41 -3.34
C SER A 29 8.35 0.43 -2.08
N SER A 30 7.54 1.47 -1.95
CA SER A 30 6.60 1.62 -0.84
C SER A 30 5.15 1.72 -1.31
N ALA A 31 4.23 1.34 -0.43
CA ALA A 31 2.79 1.39 -0.66
C ALA A 31 2.08 2.14 0.47
N LYS A 32 1.18 3.06 0.13
CA LYS A 32 0.45 3.87 1.10
C LYS A 32 -1.03 3.93 0.76
N ILE A 33 -1.89 3.75 1.75
CA ILE A 33 -3.32 4.07 1.62
C ILE A 33 -3.49 5.57 1.90
N THR A 34 -4.03 6.29 0.92
CA THR A 34 -4.26 7.74 1.01
C THR A 34 -5.60 8.10 0.38
N SER A 35 -6.09 9.31 0.61
CA SER A 35 -7.34 9.82 0.02
C SER A 35 -7.08 10.90 -1.01
N GLU A 36 -7.97 11.02 -1.98
CA GLU A 36 -8.00 12.18 -2.87
C GLU A 36 -8.59 13.39 -2.12
N GLY A 37 -7.75 14.39 -1.81
CA GLY A 37 -8.18 15.54 -1.01
C GLY A 37 -8.63 15.15 0.41
N LEU A 38 -9.57 15.89 0.98
CA LEU A 38 -10.04 15.68 2.37
C LEU A 38 -11.19 14.67 2.47
N LEU A 39 -12.01 14.55 1.44
CA LEU A 39 -13.27 13.78 1.46
C LEU A 39 -13.43 12.88 0.23
N GLY A 40 -12.40 12.76 -0.61
CA GLY A 40 -12.44 11.88 -1.76
C GLY A 40 -12.16 10.42 -1.38
N ASP A 41 -12.21 9.58 -2.40
CA ASP A 41 -12.05 8.14 -2.24
C ASP A 41 -10.62 7.79 -1.77
N THR A 42 -10.53 6.72 -1.00
CA THR A 42 -9.25 6.14 -0.60
C THR A 42 -8.69 5.26 -1.70
N TYR A 43 -7.40 5.39 -1.98
CA TYR A 43 -6.68 4.60 -2.96
C TYR A 43 -5.31 4.17 -2.43
N LEU A 44 -4.73 3.17 -3.08
CA LEU A 44 -3.36 2.76 -2.81
C LEU A 44 -2.40 3.53 -3.74
N SER A 45 -1.52 4.31 -3.14
CA SER A 45 -0.40 4.96 -3.82
C SER A 45 0.83 4.08 -3.72
N LEU A 46 1.51 3.85 -4.85
CA LEU A 46 2.81 3.19 -4.89
C LEU A 46 3.88 4.21 -5.22
N GLU A 47 5.00 4.17 -4.50
CA GLU A 47 6.18 4.98 -4.77
C GLU A 47 7.34 4.05 -5.08
N ALA A 48 7.93 4.22 -6.26
CA ALA A 48 9.08 3.43 -6.68
C ALA A 48 10.33 3.84 -5.88
N GLY A 49 11.06 2.86 -5.39
CA GLY A 49 12.35 3.08 -4.77
C GLY A 49 13.48 3.23 -5.80
N GLY A 50 14.71 3.12 -5.33
CA GLY A 50 15.93 3.28 -6.12
C GLY A 50 16.69 1.98 -6.37
N SER A 51 16.17 0.82 -5.94
CA SER A 51 16.85 -0.46 -6.14
C SER A 51 17.02 -0.81 -7.62
N GLU A 52 18.14 -1.46 -7.95
CA GLU A 52 18.37 -2.05 -9.27
C GLU A 52 17.60 -3.38 -9.46
N ASP A 53 17.16 -3.98 -8.34
CA ASP A 53 16.39 -5.21 -8.31
C ASP A 53 14.88 -4.93 -8.25
N PHE A 54 14.09 -5.77 -8.91
CA PHE A 54 12.65 -5.61 -9.05
C PHE A 54 11.86 -6.74 -8.38
N LEU A 55 10.71 -6.39 -7.82
CA LEU A 55 9.76 -7.35 -7.26
C LEU A 55 9.26 -8.31 -8.35
N GLN A 56 9.25 -9.59 -7.99
CA GLN A 56 8.68 -10.67 -8.78
C GLN A 56 7.24 -10.96 -8.33
N ALA A 57 6.49 -11.64 -9.19
CA ALA A 57 5.13 -12.07 -8.85
C ALA A 57 5.11 -12.91 -7.56
N GLY A 58 4.20 -12.57 -6.65
CA GLY A 58 4.07 -13.22 -5.35
C GLY A 58 5.01 -12.69 -4.26
N GLN A 59 5.91 -11.76 -4.58
CA GLN A 59 6.68 -11.04 -3.56
C GLN A 59 5.85 -9.92 -2.92
N GLU A 60 6.29 -9.51 -1.73
CA GLU A 60 5.62 -8.50 -0.92
C GLU A 60 6.32 -7.14 -0.99
N ILE A 61 5.53 -6.07 -0.89
CA ILE A 61 6.04 -4.72 -0.63
C ILE A 61 6.23 -4.59 0.88
N ARG A 62 7.47 -4.43 1.33
CA ARG A 62 7.79 -4.38 2.77
C ARG A 62 7.49 -3.04 3.42
N PHE A 63 7.60 -1.96 2.66
CA PHE A 63 7.40 -0.60 3.16
C PHE A 63 5.95 -0.18 2.94
N THR A 64 5.09 -0.41 3.94
CA THR A 64 3.66 -0.08 3.85
C THR A 64 3.24 0.95 4.89
N GLN A 65 2.38 1.89 4.49
CA GLN A 65 1.74 2.85 5.40
C GLN A 65 0.21 2.76 5.30
N GLY A 66 -0.44 2.60 6.45
CA GLY A 66 -1.90 2.61 6.55
C GLY A 66 -2.51 3.99 6.29
N SER A 67 -3.83 4.03 6.21
CA SER A 67 -4.57 5.29 6.10
C SER A 67 -4.45 6.11 7.38
N ILE A 68 -4.41 7.43 7.22
CA ILE A 68 -4.52 8.36 8.34
C ILE A 68 -6.00 8.51 8.69
N ASP A 69 -6.34 8.35 9.97
CA ASP A 69 -7.67 8.69 10.47
C ASP A 69 -7.78 10.21 10.68
N LEU A 70 -8.44 10.88 9.74
CA LEU A 70 -8.67 12.33 9.78
C LEU A 70 -9.44 12.75 11.04
N MET A 71 -10.40 11.95 11.51
CA MET A 71 -11.19 12.28 12.70
C MET A 71 -10.33 12.24 13.95
N SER A 72 -9.41 11.27 14.02
CA SER A 72 -8.42 11.22 15.11
C SER A 72 -7.49 12.43 15.12
N LEU A 73 -7.12 12.98 13.95
CA LEU A 73 -6.27 14.17 13.88
C LEU A 73 -7.02 15.45 14.30
N ILE A 74 -8.28 15.61 13.90
CA ILE A 74 -9.11 16.76 14.29
C ILE A 74 -9.32 16.78 15.80
N GLY A 75 -9.54 15.62 16.43
CA GLY A 75 -9.73 15.52 17.88
C GLY A 75 -8.47 15.76 18.72
N GLN A 76 -7.28 15.80 18.10
CA GLN A 76 -6.01 16.09 18.75
C GLN A 76 -5.57 17.55 18.63
N ALA A 77 -6.28 18.36 17.84
CA ALA A 77 -5.99 19.78 17.58
C ALA A 77 -6.67 20.73 18.57
#